data_AF-A0A645JNS3-F1
#
_entry.id   AF-A0A645JNS3-F1
#
_cell.length_a   1.000
_cell.length_b   1.000
_cell.length_c   1.000
_cell.angle_alpha   90.00
_cell.angle_beta   90.00
_cell.angle_gamma   90.00
#
_symmetry.space_group_name_H-M   'P 1'
#
loop_
_entity.id
_entity.type
_entity.pdbx_description
1 polymer ?
#
loop_
_entity_poly.entity_id
_entity_poly.type
_entity_poly.pdbx_seq_one_letter_code
_entity_poly.pdbx_strand_id
1 'polypeptide(L)'
;MSYLLNLAIDGIHQLRKNGRFTQPRLVVEANEGYKVESSSVLQWFEDSGHSLIQIEKKPTQYWYERYKQWCYDAGYAKPFSRRQFVFELTTKYDLTSARQRTGAGTDTTGKGSERETYMVRKNPKKIKLV
;
A
#
# COMPACT_ATOMS: atom_id res chain seq x y z
N MET A 1 -24.83 33.10 -29.64
CA MET A 1 -24.90 33.01 -28.16
C MET A 1 -25.33 31.63 -27.64
N SER A 2 -25.15 30.53 -28.39
CA SER A 2 -25.59 29.18 -27.98
C SER A 2 -24.45 28.24 -27.55
N TYR A 3 -23.19 28.63 -27.78
CA TYR A 3 -22.03 27.74 -27.56
C TYR A 3 -21.85 27.32 -26.09
N LEU A 4 -22.00 28.25 -25.15
CA LEU A 4 -21.89 27.96 -23.71
C LEU A 4 -23.01 27.02 -23.22
N LEU A 5 -24.22 27.15 -23.78
CA LEU A 5 -25.34 26.27 -23.46
C LEU A 5 -25.09 24.84 -23.93
N ASN A 6 -24.59 24.68 -25.15
CA ASN A 6 -24.22 23.36 -25.67
C ASN A 6 -23.12 22.73 -24.81
N LEU A 7 -22.11 23.51 -24.42
CA LEU A 7 -21.02 23.04 -23.56
C LEU A 7 -21.52 22.62 -22.17
N ALA A 8 -22.49 23.34 -21.61
CA ALA A 8 -23.12 23.00 -20.34
C ALA A 8 -23.94 21.70 -20.42
N ILE A 9 -24.71 21.53 -21.50
CA ILE A 9 -25.48 20.30 -21.76
C ILE A 9 -24.53 19.10 -21.89
N ASP A 10 -23.45 19.23 -22.66
CA ASP A 10 -22.43 18.18 -22.82
C ASP A 10 -21.76 17.83 -21.49
N GLY A 11 -21.41 18.85 -20.69
CA GLY A 11 -20.84 18.67 -19.36
C GLY A 11 -21.76 17.91 -18.41
N ILE A 12 -23.07 18.22 -18.42
CA ILE A 12 -24.08 17.51 -17.61
C ILE A 12 -24.23 16.06 -18.08
N HIS A 13 -24.24 15.79 -19.39
CA HIS A 13 -24.29 14.43 -19.92
C HIS A 13 -23.07 13.60 -19.49
N GLN A 14 -21.87 14.18 -19.56
CA GLN A 14 -20.65 13.53 -19.07
C GLN A 14 -20.72 13.26 -17.57
N LEU A 15 -21.18 14.23 -16.78
CA LEU A 15 -21.32 14.10 -15.33
C LEU A 15 -22.32 13.00 -14.96
N ARG A 16 -23.47 12.95 -15.63
CA ARG A 16 -24.49 11.90 -15.42
C ARG A 16 -23.99 10.52 -15.83
N LYS A 17 -23.23 10.42 -16.92
CA LYS A 17 -22.64 9.15 -17.39
C LYS A 17 -21.55 8.63 -16.45
N ASN A 18 -20.67 9.51 -15.99
CA ASN A 18 -19.51 9.14 -15.19
C ASN A 18 -19.83 9.07 -13.69
N GLY A 19 -20.93 9.70 -13.25
CA GLY A 19 -21.33 9.82 -11.84
C GLY A 19 -20.44 10.75 -11.00
N ARG A 20 -19.42 11.37 -11.62
CA ARG A 20 -18.42 12.23 -10.99
C ARG A 20 -17.78 13.15 -12.02
N PHE A 21 -17.19 14.25 -11.56
CA PHE A 21 -16.41 15.13 -12.41
C PHE A 21 -15.17 14.41 -12.97
N THR A 22 -14.81 14.74 -14.21
CA THR A 22 -13.59 14.24 -14.85
C THR A 22 -12.37 14.83 -14.15
N GLN A 23 -11.53 13.99 -13.55
CA GLN A 23 -10.29 14.44 -12.94
C GLN A 23 -9.17 14.52 -13.99
N PRO A 24 -8.46 15.66 -14.09
CA PRO A 24 -7.29 15.77 -14.98
C PRO A 24 -6.18 14.80 -14.57
N ARG A 25 -5.54 14.16 -15.54
CA ARG A 25 -4.43 13.20 -15.29
C ARG A 25 -3.30 13.82 -14.46
N LEU A 26 -2.94 15.06 -14.76
CA LEU A 26 -1.93 15.82 -14.01
C LEU A 26 -2.26 15.94 -12.51
N VAL A 27 -3.53 16.12 -12.16
CA VAL A 27 -3.98 16.22 -10.76
C VAL A 27 -3.91 14.86 -10.08
N VAL A 28 -4.18 13.77 -10.80
CA VAL A 28 -4.04 12.41 -10.28
C VAL A 28 -2.57 12.10 -10.00
N GLU A 29 -1.68 12.35 -10.96
CA GLU A 29 -0.24 12.12 -10.84
C GLU A 29 0.38 12.98 -9.73
N ALA A 30 0.04 14.26 -9.64
CA ALA A 30 0.50 15.13 -8.56
C ALA A 30 0.03 14.66 -7.18
N ASN A 31 -1.22 14.19 -7.07
CA ASN A 31 -1.74 13.62 -5.83
C ASN A 31 -1.06 12.30 -5.44
N GLU A 32 -0.69 11.48 -6.43
CA GLU A 32 0.06 10.24 -6.20
C GLU A 32 1.50 10.54 -5.77
N GLY A 33 2.18 11.48 -6.43
CA GLY A 33 3.51 11.96 -6.04
C GLY A 33 3.51 12.51 -4.61
N TYR A 34 2.53 13.35 -4.27
CA TYR A 34 2.38 13.88 -2.91
C TYR A 34 2.15 12.78 -1.86
N LYS A 35 1.40 11.72 -2.18
CA LYS A 35 1.22 10.59 -1.25
C LYS A 35 2.52 9.82 -1.00
N VAL A 36 3.40 9.74 -2.00
CA VAL A 36 4.72 9.11 -1.85
C VAL A 36 5.61 9.99 -0.97
N GLU A 37 5.68 11.29 -1.25
CA GLU A 37 6.51 12.24 -0.49
C GLU A 37 6.04 12.44 0.96
N SER A 38 4.73 12.36 1.21
CA SER A 38 4.17 12.53 2.56
C SER A 38 4.24 11.28 3.43
N SER A 39 4.46 10.10 2.83
CA SER A 39 4.55 8.85 3.58
C SER A 39 6.00 8.48 3.90
N SER A 40 6.32 8.52 5.19
CA SER A 40 7.59 7.98 5.70
C SER A 40 7.74 6.46 5.50
N VAL A 41 6.64 5.71 5.32
CA VAL A 41 6.70 4.27 5.02
C VAL A 41 7.21 4.03 3.60
N LEU A 42 6.74 4.84 2.65
CA LEU A 42 7.15 4.74 1.26
C LEU A 42 8.57 5.22 1.06
N GLN A 43 8.94 6.32 1.73
CA GLN A 43 10.31 6.81 1.77
C GLN A 43 11.27 5.78 2.37
N TRP A 44 10.90 5.16 3.50
CA TRP A 44 11.69 4.08 4.09
C TRP A 44 11.91 2.91 3.11
N PHE A 45 10.87 2.52 2.37
CA PHE A 45 10.98 1.40 1.44
C PHE A 45 11.89 1.73 0.24
N GLU A 46 11.87 2.97 -0.24
CA GLU A 46 12.77 3.45 -1.29
C GLU A 46 14.21 3.54 -0.79
N ASP A 47 14.44 4.12 0.38
CA ASP A 47 15.77 4.31 0.97
C ASP A 47 16.42 2.97 1.37
N SER A 48 15.62 2.01 1.83
CA SER A 48 16.12 0.70 2.26
C SER A 48 16.46 -0.23 1.10
N GLY A 49 16.04 0.09 -0.13
CA GLY A 49 16.31 -0.71 -1.33
C GLY A 49 15.78 -2.16 -1.24
N HIS A 50 14.83 -2.43 -0.33
CA HIS A 50 14.31 -3.77 -0.13
C HIS A 50 13.49 -4.22 -1.34
N SER A 51 13.77 -5.43 -1.83
CA SER A 51 12.94 -6.01 -2.89
C SER A 51 11.64 -6.58 -2.30
N LEU A 52 10.54 -6.51 -3.06
CA LEU A 52 9.26 -7.13 -2.70
C LEU A 52 9.41 -8.61 -2.31
N ILE A 53 10.35 -9.32 -2.93
CA ILE A 53 10.66 -10.73 -2.65
C ILE A 53 11.22 -10.91 -1.23
N GLN A 54 11.95 -9.92 -0.71
CA GLN A 54 12.47 -9.96 0.65
C GLN A 54 11.35 -9.72 1.66
N ILE A 55 10.43 -8.79 1.36
CA ILE A 55 9.29 -8.50 2.25
C ILE A 55 8.45 -9.74 2.50
N GLU A 56 8.19 -10.54 1.47
CA GLU A 56 7.38 -11.76 1.57
C GLU A 56 8.00 -12.85 2.46
N LYS A 57 9.33 -12.88 2.58
CA LYS A 57 10.06 -13.93 3.32
C LYS A 57 10.04 -13.76 4.84
N LYS A 58 9.72 -12.55 5.33
CA LYS A 58 9.79 -12.23 6.76
C LYS A 58 8.42 -11.77 7.28
N PRO A 59 8.12 -12.00 8.56
CA PRO A 59 6.88 -11.53 9.16
C PRO A 59 6.73 -10.01 9.04
N THR A 60 5.50 -9.53 8.89
CA THR A 60 5.17 -8.10 8.90
C THR A 60 5.67 -7.40 10.16
N GLN A 61 5.71 -8.10 11.30
CA GLN A 61 6.21 -7.54 12.56
C GLN A 61 7.69 -7.16 12.46
N TYR A 62 8.51 -8.02 11.84
CA TYR A 62 9.94 -7.79 11.63
C TYR A 62 10.18 -6.50 10.82
N TRP A 63 9.45 -6.33 9.72
CA TRP A 63 9.57 -5.14 8.88
C TRP A 63 9.09 -3.87 9.56
N TYR A 64 8.04 -3.97 10.36
CA TYR A 64 7.54 -2.84 11.13
C TYR A 64 8.54 -2.38 12.21
N GLU A 65 9.28 -3.29 12.82
CA GLU A 65 10.36 -2.95 13.76
C GLU A 65 11.54 -2.27 13.07
N ARG A 66 11.96 -2.78 11.89
CA ARG A 66 12.97 -2.13 11.04
C ARG A 66 12.56 -0.72 10.62
N TYR A 67 11.30 -0.54 10.22
CA TYR A 67 10.73 0.76 9.88
C TYR A 67 10.78 1.72 11.09
N LYS A 68 10.41 1.26 12.28
CA LYS A 68 10.51 2.08 13.50
C LYS A 68 11.94 2.53 13.77
N GLN A 69 12.91 1.62 13.67
CA GLN A 69 14.33 1.95 13.85
C GLN A 69 14.76 3.02 12.87
N TRP A 70 14.46 2.84 11.59
CA TRP A 70 14.75 3.84 10.57
C TRP A 70 14.05 5.18 10.84
N CYS A 71 12.81 5.18 11.32
CA CYS A 71 12.13 6.42 11.71
C CYS A 71 12.86 7.16 12.83
N TYR A 72 13.39 6.46 13.83
CA TYR A 72 14.19 7.08 14.88
C TYR A 72 15.51 7.64 14.32
N ASP A 73 16.19 6.88 13.47
CA ASP A 73 17.45 7.29 12.85
C ASP A 73 17.28 8.50 11.93
N ALA A 74 16.16 8.57 11.20
CA ALA A 74 15.80 9.67 10.32
C ALA A 74 15.18 10.87 11.06
N GLY A 75 15.04 10.80 12.39
CA GLY A 75 14.56 11.91 13.23
C GLY A 75 13.04 12.10 13.27
N TYR A 76 12.26 11.11 12.82
CA TYR A 76 10.79 11.17 12.95
C TYR A 76 10.36 10.88 14.39
N ALA A 77 9.72 11.86 15.02
CA ALA A 77 9.24 11.75 16.40
C ALA A 77 8.11 10.71 16.58
N LYS A 78 7.32 10.44 15.52
CA LYS A 78 6.16 9.55 15.56
C LYS A 78 6.11 8.67 14.31
N PRO A 79 6.60 7.43 14.37
CA PRO A 79 6.40 6.47 13.30
C PRO A 79 4.92 6.15 13.12
N PHE A 80 4.52 5.84 11.89
CA PHE A 80 3.15 5.42 11.61
C PHE A 80 2.75 4.14 12.35
N SER A 81 1.45 3.96 12.57
CA SER A 81 0.94 2.74 13.21
C SER A 81 1.14 1.53 12.31
N ARG A 82 1.20 0.32 12.90
CA ARG A 82 1.33 -0.94 12.15
C ARG A 82 0.23 -1.12 11.11
N ARG A 83 -1.00 -0.65 11.40
CA ARG A 83 -2.12 -0.73 10.44
C ARG A 83 -1.88 0.17 9.24
N GLN A 84 -1.42 1.40 9.48
CA GLN A 84 -1.12 2.37 8.43
C GLN A 84 0.06 1.88 7.56
N PHE A 85 1.10 1.35 8.19
CA PHE A 85 2.23 0.71 7.52
C PHE A 85 1.79 -0.41 6.56
N VAL A 86 0.94 -1.32 7.04
CA VAL A 86 0.39 -2.40 6.20
C VAL A 86 -0.45 -1.81 5.07
N PHE A 87 -1.33 -0.87 5.38
CA PHE A 87 -2.22 -0.24 4.40
C PHE A 87 -1.45 0.40 3.25
N GLU A 88 -0.43 1.20 3.55
CA GLU A 88 0.35 1.91 2.53
C GLU A 88 1.15 0.94 1.64
N LEU A 89 1.78 -0.08 2.23
CA LEU A 89 2.48 -1.11 1.46
C LEU A 89 1.52 -1.94 0.60
N THR A 90 0.35 -2.32 1.13
CA THR A 90 -0.66 -3.06 0.35
C THR A 90 -1.25 -2.23 -0.77
N THR A 91 -1.38 -0.92 -0.58
CA THR A 91 -1.93 0.01 -1.58
C THR A 91 -0.93 0.29 -2.70
N LYS A 92 0.36 0.50 -2.39
CA LYS A 92 1.39 0.78 -3.41
C LYS A 92 1.85 -0.46 -4.17
N TYR A 93 1.92 -1.62 -3.50
CA TYR A 93 2.54 -2.83 -4.07
C TYR A 93 1.59 -4.01 -4.32
N ASP A 94 0.27 -3.79 -4.26
CA ASP A 94 -0.75 -4.84 -4.44
C ASP A 94 -0.50 -6.09 -3.56
N LEU A 95 -0.06 -5.86 -2.32
CA LEU A 95 0.15 -6.90 -1.32
C LEU A 95 -1.15 -7.19 -0.55
N THR A 96 -1.19 -8.32 0.14
CA THR A 96 -2.28 -8.75 1.02
C THR A 96 -1.67 -9.35 2.28
N SER A 97 -2.22 -9.02 3.46
CA SER A 97 -1.78 -9.62 4.71
C SER A 97 -2.43 -10.99 4.89
N ALA A 98 -1.64 -12.06 4.94
CA ALA A 98 -2.11 -13.41 5.25
C ALA A 98 -1.48 -13.88 6.56
N ARG A 99 -2.27 -14.57 7.40
CA ARG A 99 -1.77 -15.17 8.64
C ARG A 99 -1.31 -16.59 8.34
N GLN A 100 -0.06 -16.89 8.65
CA GLN A 100 0.51 -18.23 8.48
C GLN A 100 0.85 -18.83 9.84
N ARG A 101 0.79 -20.16 9.94
CA ARG A 101 1.23 -20.90 11.12
C ARG A 101 2.70 -21.23 10.93
N THR A 102 3.55 -20.75 11.83
CA THR A 102 5.00 -20.94 11.75
C THR A 102 5.46 -22.15 12.59
N GLY A 103 4.63 -22.65 13.50
CA GLY A 103 4.94 -23.82 14.35
C GLY A 103 3.91 -24.95 14.28
N ALA A 104 4.38 -26.19 14.50
CA ALA A 104 3.53 -27.32 14.84
C ALA A 104 3.00 -27.09 16.27
N GLY A 105 1.68 -27.13 16.45
CA GLY A 105 1.11 -27.01 17.79
C GLY A 105 1.60 -28.16 18.66
N THR A 106 1.86 -27.90 19.94
CA THR A 106 2.40 -28.89 20.89
C THR A 106 1.38 -29.99 21.26
N ASP A 107 0.13 -29.86 20.79
CA ASP A 107 -0.99 -30.73 21.15
C ASP A 107 -1.69 -31.28 19.89
N THR A 108 -2.39 -32.41 20.01
CA THR A 108 -3.23 -33.02 18.93
C THR A 108 -4.35 -32.10 18.42
N THR A 109 -4.70 -31.06 19.18
CA THR A 109 -5.71 -30.03 18.82
C THR A 109 -5.08 -28.82 18.09
N GLY A 110 -3.75 -28.70 18.07
CA GLY A 110 -3.04 -27.58 17.45
C GLY A 110 -3.16 -26.23 18.18
N LYS A 111 -3.63 -26.23 19.44
CA LYS A 111 -3.55 -25.05 20.32
C LYS A 111 -2.07 -24.83 20.70
N GLY A 112 -1.63 -23.56 20.74
CA GLY A 112 -0.23 -23.21 21.02
C GLY A 112 0.65 -22.92 19.80
N SER A 113 0.20 -23.17 18.55
CA SER A 113 1.00 -22.80 17.37
C SER A 113 1.15 -21.28 17.24
N GLU A 114 2.37 -20.76 17.22
CA GLU A 114 2.63 -19.35 16.88
C GLU A 114 2.11 -19.03 15.47
N ARG A 115 1.39 -17.90 15.39
CA ARG A 115 0.76 -17.45 14.15
C ARG A 115 1.29 -16.07 13.79
N GLU A 116 2.18 -16.04 12.81
CA GLU A 116 2.75 -14.80 12.31
C GLU A 116 1.96 -14.29 11.10
N THR A 117 2.01 -12.99 10.88
CA THR A 117 1.39 -12.34 9.72
C THR A 117 2.47 -12.03 8.69
N TYR A 118 2.22 -12.43 7.46
CA TYR A 118 3.09 -12.18 6.31
C TYR A 118 2.37 -11.31 5.30
N MET A 119 3.15 -10.52 4.55
CA MET A 119 2.67 -9.82 3.37
C MET A 119 2.89 -10.73 2.16
N VAL A 120 1.83 -11.03 1.43
CA VAL A 120 1.83 -11.91 0.25
C VAL A 120 1.25 -11.14 -0.92
N ARG A 121 1.78 -11.32 -2.13
CA ARG A 121 1.20 -10.68 -3.33
C ARG A 121 -0.24 -11.12 -3.56
N LYS A 122 -1.12 -10.15 -3.85
CA LYS A 122 -2.51 -10.41 -4.21
C LYS A 122 -2.64 -11.22 -5.50
N ASN A 123 -1.66 -11.13 -6.40
CA ASN A 123 -1.66 -11.88 -7.66
C ASN A 123 -0.24 -12.37 -8.03
N PRO A 124 0.11 -13.65 -7.77
CA PRO A 124 1.46 -14.17 -8.03
C PRO A 124 1.80 -14.31 -9.52
N LYS A 125 0.82 -14.16 -10.43
CA LYS A 125 0.99 -14.37 -11.88
C LYS A 125 1.49 -13.14 -12.67
N LYS A 126 1.65 -11.96 -12.05
CA LYS A 126 2.28 -10.79 -12.70
C LYS A 126 3.80 -10.82 -12.51
N ILE A 127 4.44 -11.88 -13.02
CA ILE A 127 5.87 -11.87 -13.31
C ILE A 127 5.98 -11.60 -14.80
N LYS A 128 5.97 -10.32 -15.20
CA LYS A 128 6.67 -9.95 -16.44
C LYS A 128 8.07 -9.56 -16.02
N LEU A 129 8.97 -10.52 -16.17
CA LEU A 129 10.40 -10.24 -16.33
C LEU A 129 10.51 -9.23 -17.47
N VAL A 130 11.00 -8.04 -17.14
CA VAL A 130 11.69 -7.18 -18.11
C VAL A 130 13.16 -7.50 -17.95
#